data_AF-A0A2Z5FPC4-F1
#
_entry.id   AF-A0A2Z5FPC4-F1
#
_cell.length_a   1.000
_cell.length_b   1.000
_cell.length_c   1.000
_cell.angle_alpha   90.00
_cell.angle_beta   90.00
_cell.angle_gamma   90.00
#
_symmetry.space_group_name_H-M   'P 1'
#
loop_
_entity.id
_entity.type
_entity.pdbx_description
1 polymer ?
#
loop_
_entity_poly.entity_id
_entity_poly.type
_entity_poly.pdbx_seq_one_letter_code
_entity_poly.pdbx_strand_id
1 'polypeptide(L)'
;YGVPNPLVLDDFGMPKYFEWFNGDIAVAALIVGEACEQPSHWCSHSTLSDWMKSQKVPGISGIDTRALTKKIREHGSMLGRIVYERPENPKLFVFNDPNTRNLVAECSIKEPRVFNPEGSPRICAIDCGLKLNQIKCLVSRGARVELVPWNHALDEENFDGLFISNGPGDPSYCQETILQIQKVLKNGTKPVFGICLGHQLLAIAIGCKTFKMKYGN
;
A
#
# COMPACT_ATOMS: atom_id res chain seq x y z
N TYR A 1 -14.33 17.36 2.98
CA TYR A 1 -15.32 16.28 2.82
C TYR A 1 -15.49 15.39 4.05
N GLY A 2 -14.59 15.45 5.03
CA GLY A 2 -14.67 14.59 6.21
C GLY A 2 -14.22 13.17 5.88
N VAL A 3 -14.46 12.25 6.80
CA VAL A 3 -14.10 10.83 6.68
C VAL A 3 -15.39 10.00 6.62
N PRO A 4 -15.54 9.10 5.64
CA PRO A 4 -16.71 8.23 5.54
C PRO A 4 -16.72 7.14 6.60
N ASN A 5 -17.88 6.53 6.83
CA ASN A 5 -18.02 5.45 7.81
C ASN A 5 -17.22 4.20 7.37
N PRO A 6 -16.23 3.72 8.16
CA PRO A 6 -15.42 2.56 7.82
C PRO A 6 -16.17 1.23 7.88
N LEU A 7 -17.34 1.17 8.52
CA LEU A 7 -18.15 -0.04 8.66
C LEU A 7 -19.03 -0.32 7.43
N VAL A 8 -19.11 0.61 6.48
CA VAL A 8 -19.90 0.40 5.26
C VAL A 8 -19.12 -0.52 4.32
N LEU A 9 -19.69 -1.69 4.03
CA LEU A 9 -19.12 -2.68 3.13
C LEU A 9 -19.77 -2.60 1.73
N ASP A 10 -19.06 -3.11 0.73
CA ASP A 10 -19.58 -3.37 -0.61
C ASP A 10 -20.24 -4.75 -0.71
N ASP A 11 -20.75 -5.07 -1.90
CA ASP A 11 -21.47 -6.33 -2.17
C ASP A 11 -20.60 -7.58 -1.98
N PHE A 12 -19.28 -7.42 -1.89
CA PHE A 12 -18.30 -8.48 -1.68
C PHE A 12 -17.73 -8.47 -0.24
N GLY A 13 -18.34 -7.71 0.68
CA GLY A 13 -17.96 -7.66 2.08
C GLY A 13 -16.65 -6.89 2.35
N MET A 14 -16.15 -6.11 1.39
CA MET A 14 -14.98 -5.25 1.57
C MET A 14 -15.37 -3.82 1.93
N PRO A 15 -14.55 -3.05 2.69
CA PRO A 15 -14.83 -1.65 2.99
C PRO A 15 -15.11 -0.83 1.74
N LYS A 16 -16.29 -0.22 1.64
CA LYS A 16 -16.76 0.47 0.44
C LYS A 16 -15.90 1.70 0.09
N TYR A 17 -15.54 2.48 1.11
CA TYR A 17 -14.89 3.78 0.94
C TYR A 17 -13.39 3.81 1.28
N PHE A 18 -12.82 2.66 1.67
CA PHE A 18 -11.43 2.56 2.11
C PHE A 18 -10.66 1.53 1.28
N GLU A 19 -9.35 1.73 1.20
CA GLU A 19 -8.42 0.86 0.47
C GLU A 19 -7.72 -0.18 1.37
N TRP A 20 -8.07 -0.21 2.66
CA TRP A 20 -7.55 -1.14 3.68
C TRP A 20 -8.71 -1.78 4.45
N PHE A 21 -8.52 -3.01 4.91
CA PHE A 21 -9.59 -3.83 5.51
C PHE A 21 -10.30 -3.20 6.70
N ASN A 22 -9.61 -2.43 7.55
CA ASN A 22 -10.23 -1.79 8.72
C ASN A 22 -10.34 -0.26 8.58
N GLY A 23 -10.14 0.28 7.38
CA GLY A 23 -10.06 1.73 7.19
C GLY A 23 -8.86 2.36 7.90
N ASP A 24 -7.75 1.61 8.01
CA ASP A 24 -6.52 2.05 8.65
C ASP A 24 -5.81 3.14 7.82
N ILE A 25 -5.13 4.04 8.51
CA ILE A 25 -4.27 5.07 7.94
C ILE A 25 -2.86 4.48 7.80
N ALA A 26 -2.39 4.34 6.56
CA ALA A 26 -1.05 3.81 6.30
C ALA A 26 0.09 4.84 6.45
N VAL A 27 -0.22 6.15 6.46
CA VAL A 27 0.81 7.18 6.57
C VAL A 27 1.27 7.35 8.02
N ALA A 28 2.58 7.53 8.21
CA ALA A 28 3.14 7.77 9.55
C ALA A 28 2.73 9.15 10.11
N ALA A 29 2.48 10.12 9.25
CA ALA A 29 2.03 11.46 9.60
C ALA A 29 1.42 12.18 8.39
N LEU A 30 0.61 13.21 8.65
CA LEU A 30 0.05 14.07 7.61
C LEU A 30 0.48 15.54 7.78
N ILE A 31 0.90 16.18 6.69
CA ILE A 31 1.26 17.61 6.65
C ILE A 31 0.33 18.30 5.65
N VAL A 32 -0.39 19.33 6.09
CA VAL A 32 -1.33 20.10 5.25
C VAL A 32 -1.11 21.60 5.38
N GLY A 33 -1.53 22.34 4.35
CA GLY A 33 -1.59 23.81 4.41
C GLY A 33 -2.73 24.28 5.30
N GLU A 34 -3.92 23.72 5.11
CA GLU A 34 -5.13 24.07 5.85
C GLU A 34 -5.92 22.80 6.17
N ALA A 35 -6.48 22.73 7.38
CA ALA A 35 -7.34 21.65 7.81
C ALA A 35 -8.79 22.15 7.92
N CYS A 36 -9.72 21.44 7.29
CA CYS A 36 -11.15 21.76 7.36
C CYS A 36 -11.76 21.16 8.64
N GLU A 37 -12.18 22.03 9.57
CA GLU A 37 -12.77 21.63 10.85
C GLU A 37 -14.25 21.24 10.74
N GLN A 38 -14.97 21.81 9.76
CA GLN A 38 -16.40 21.58 9.55
C GLN A 38 -16.68 21.02 8.16
N PRO A 39 -16.37 19.74 7.90
CA PRO A 39 -16.63 19.14 6.61
C PRO A 39 -18.14 19.00 6.34
N SER A 40 -18.58 19.41 5.16
CA SER A 40 -19.95 19.20 4.68
C SER A 40 -19.96 18.29 3.45
N HIS A 41 -20.40 17.06 3.64
CA HIS A 41 -20.57 16.06 2.57
C HIS A 41 -21.56 14.99 3.06
N TRP A 42 -22.41 14.46 2.18
CA TRP A 42 -23.45 13.48 2.55
C TRP A 42 -22.89 12.16 3.11
N CYS A 43 -21.67 11.76 2.70
CA CYS A 43 -20.95 10.62 3.30
C CYS A 43 -20.14 10.96 4.55
N SER A 44 -20.09 12.22 5.02
CA SER A 44 -19.22 12.60 6.14
C SER A 44 -19.72 11.97 7.43
N HIS A 45 -18.88 11.15 8.07
CA HIS A 45 -19.17 10.51 9.35
C HIS A 45 -18.37 11.13 10.51
N SER A 46 -17.10 11.49 10.26
CA SER A 46 -16.24 12.16 11.25
C SER A 46 -15.32 13.18 10.58
N THR A 47 -14.67 14.03 11.37
CA THR A 47 -13.63 14.92 10.86
C THR A 47 -12.34 14.14 10.58
N LEU A 48 -11.48 14.69 9.71
CA LEU A 48 -10.14 14.13 9.48
C LEU A 48 -9.32 14.09 10.77
N SER A 49 -9.44 15.12 11.62
CA SER A 49 -8.73 15.20 12.90
C SER A 49 -9.15 14.07 13.85
N ASP A 50 -10.46 13.82 13.97
CA ASP A 50 -10.98 12.79 14.88
C ASP A 50 -10.59 11.39 14.42
N TRP A 51 -10.64 11.13 13.11
CA TRP A 51 -10.18 9.87 12.53
C TRP A 51 -8.69 9.64 12.80
N MET A 52 -7.84 10.65 12.55
CA MET A 52 -6.40 10.56 12.83
C MET A 52 -6.11 10.35 14.32
N LYS A 53 -6.81 11.05 15.22
CA LYS A 53 -6.68 10.86 16.68
C LYS A 53 -7.04 9.44 17.08
N SER A 54 -8.14 8.88 16.54
CA SER A 54 -8.61 7.53 16.86
C SER A 54 -7.57 6.45 16.51
N GLN A 55 -6.78 6.69 15.46
CA GLN A 55 -5.73 5.77 15.00
C GLN A 55 -4.33 6.18 15.44
N LYS A 56 -4.21 7.19 16.31
CA LYS A 56 -2.94 7.71 16.85
C LYS A 56 -1.95 8.17 15.76
N VAL A 57 -2.45 8.74 14.67
CA VAL A 57 -1.63 9.29 13.59
C VAL A 57 -1.43 10.79 13.79
N PRO A 58 -0.18 11.27 13.90
CA PRO A 58 0.10 12.70 14.05
C PRO A 58 -0.17 13.49 12.75
N GLY A 59 -0.58 14.74 12.92
CA GLY A 59 -0.77 15.67 11.82
C GLY A 59 -0.35 17.09 12.18
N ILE A 60 0.02 17.88 11.19
CA ILE A 60 0.31 19.31 11.33
C ILE A 60 -0.32 20.10 10.18
N SER A 61 -0.94 21.23 10.52
CA SER A 61 -1.55 22.17 9.58
C SER A 61 -0.84 23.53 9.63
N GLY A 62 -1.12 24.42 8.67
CA GLY A 62 -0.51 25.75 8.60
C GLY A 62 0.90 25.75 8.00
N ILE A 63 1.30 24.66 7.33
CA ILE A 63 2.62 24.53 6.70
C ILE A 63 2.52 24.94 5.23
N ASP A 64 3.48 25.73 4.74
CA ASP A 64 3.63 25.96 3.30
C ASP A 64 4.08 24.65 2.62
N THR A 65 3.10 23.84 2.22
CA THR A 65 3.33 22.57 1.54
C THR A 65 3.97 22.77 0.17
N ARG A 66 3.78 23.92 -0.48
CA ARG A 66 4.44 24.24 -1.76
C ARG A 66 5.94 24.43 -1.58
N ALA A 67 6.36 25.19 -0.56
CA ALA A 67 7.77 25.33 -0.21
C ALA A 67 8.40 23.97 0.17
N LEU A 68 7.67 23.14 0.93
CA LEU A 68 8.11 21.80 1.28
C LEU A 68 8.28 20.90 0.03
N THR A 69 7.30 20.88 -0.87
CA THR A 69 7.37 20.10 -2.13
C THR A 69 8.54 20.55 -3.00
N LYS A 70 8.79 21.86 -3.14
CA LYS A 70 9.97 22.36 -3.88
C LYS A 70 11.27 21.83 -3.30
N LYS A 71 11.42 21.87 -1.97
CA LYS A 71 12.60 21.36 -1.28
C LYS A 71 12.84 19.87 -1.52
N ILE A 72 11.78 19.05 -1.45
CA ILE A 72 11.86 17.61 -1.76
C ILE A 72 12.22 17.37 -3.23
N ARG A 73 11.68 18.16 -4.16
CA ARG A 73 11.99 18.01 -5.59
C ARG A 73 13.45 18.37 -5.91
N GLU A 74 13.97 19.42 -5.28
CA GLU A 74 15.34 19.91 -5.48
C GLU A 74 16.38 18.96 -4.88
N HIS A 75 16.16 18.50 -3.65
CA HIS A 75 17.11 17.67 -2.90
C HIS A 75 16.86 16.15 -2.98
N GLY A 76 15.70 15.73 -3.51
CA GLY A 76 15.27 14.34 -3.56
C GLY A 76 14.56 13.87 -2.29
N SER A 77 14.39 12.56 -2.13
CA SER A 77 13.79 11.96 -0.93
C SER A 77 14.52 12.41 0.34
N MET A 78 13.78 12.99 1.29
CA MET A 78 14.31 13.50 2.55
C MET A 78 13.66 12.78 3.73
N LEU A 79 14.44 12.55 4.80
CA LEU A 79 13.89 12.12 6.09
C LEU A 79 13.33 13.33 6.83
N GLY A 80 12.21 13.14 7.51
CA GLY A 80 11.52 14.17 8.26
C GLY A 80 10.90 13.62 9.54
N ARG A 81 10.63 14.52 10.49
CA ARG A 81 9.97 14.20 11.76
C ARG A 81 9.09 15.37 12.18
N ILE A 82 7.89 15.07 12.67
CA ILE A 82 7.04 16.04 13.37
C ILE A 82 7.40 15.95 14.86
N VAL A 83 7.67 17.09 15.48
CA VAL A 83 7.93 17.24 16.92
C VAL A 83 6.91 18.20 17.49
N TYR A 84 6.36 17.88 18.67
CA TYR A 84 5.36 18.71 19.33
C TYR A 84 5.97 20.00 19.88
N GLU A 85 7.15 19.88 20.51
CA GLU A 85 7.92 20.99 21.04
C GLU A 85 9.24 21.13 20.32
N ARG A 86 9.73 22.36 20.25
CA ARG A 86 11.04 22.64 19.68
C ARG A 86 12.10 22.06 20.60
N PRO A 87 12.90 21.10 20.14
CA PRO A 87 13.92 20.51 21.00
C PRO A 87 15.08 21.47 21.22
N GLU A 88 15.68 21.42 22.41
CA GLU A 88 16.87 22.21 22.76
C GLU A 88 18.07 21.85 21.86
N ASN A 89 18.23 20.57 21.52
CA ASN A 89 19.27 20.11 20.61
C ASN A 89 18.68 19.21 19.51
N PRO A 90 18.29 19.78 18.35
CA PRO A 90 17.75 19.03 17.22
C PRO A 90 18.71 17.97 16.65
N LYS A 91 20.01 18.08 16.90
CA LYS A 91 21.02 17.14 16.38
C LYS A 91 21.00 15.78 17.11
N LEU A 92 20.36 15.70 18.27
CA LEU A 92 20.21 14.44 19.01
C LEU A 92 19.15 13.52 18.40
N PHE A 93 18.29 14.03 17.51
CA PHE A 93 17.32 13.17 16.84
C PHE A 93 17.99 12.32 15.79
N VAL A 94 17.99 11.01 16.04
CA VAL A 94 18.29 10.02 15.02
C VAL A 94 17.09 9.91 14.09
N PHE A 95 17.33 10.09 12.79
CA PHE A 95 16.37 9.79 11.74
C PHE A 95 16.49 8.31 11.38
N ASN A 96 15.36 7.60 11.42
CA ASN A 96 15.29 6.22 10.97
C ASN A 96 14.77 6.20 9.53
N ASP A 97 15.55 5.65 8.60
CA ASP A 97 15.10 5.49 7.22
C ASP A 97 14.18 4.26 7.14
N PRO A 98 12.87 4.43 6.86
CA PRO A 98 11.94 3.31 6.77
C PRO A 98 12.28 2.35 5.61
N ASN A 99 13.03 2.81 4.59
CA ASN A 99 13.42 1.98 3.44
C ASN A 99 14.46 0.91 3.80
N THR A 100 15.03 0.94 5.01
CA THR A 100 15.97 -0.10 5.49
C THR A 100 15.27 -1.35 6.01
N ARG A 101 13.93 -1.31 6.15
CA ARG A 101 13.10 -2.40 6.64
C ARG A 101 12.31 -3.02 5.50
N ASN A 102 11.91 -4.28 5.67
CA ASN A 102 11.00 -4.94 4.74
C ASN A 102 9.56 -4.46 4.98
N LEU A 103 9.21 -3.32 4.39
CA LEU A 103 7.88 -2.72 4.53
C LEU A 103 6.77 -3.60 3.96
N VAL A 104 7.08 -4.43 2.96
CA VAL A 104 6.13 -5.39 2.38
C VAL A 104 5.70 -6.42 3.43
N ALA A 105 6.65 -6.96 4.20
CA ALA A 105 6.34 -7.90 5.28
C ALA A 105 5.50 -7.27 6.40
N GLU A 106 5.67 -5.97 6.65
CA GLU A 106 4.90 -5.22 7.65
C GLU A 106 3.43 -5.06 7.24
N CYS A 107 3.16 -4.78 5.95
CA CYS A 107 1.81 -4.51 5.46
C CYS A 107 1.05 -5.72 4.91
N SER A 108 1.75 -6.78 4.51
CA SER A 108 1.12 -7.98 3.94
C SER A 108 0.25 -8.71 4.95
N ILE A 109 -0.88 -9.27 4.49
CA ILE A 109 -1.71 -10.20 5.24
C ILE A 109 -0.90 -11.37 5.81
N LYS A 110 -1.39 -11.93 6.91
CA LYS A 110 -0.73 -13.05 7.59
C LYS A 110 -1.27 -14.41 7.16
N GLU A 111 -2.55 -14.48 6.82
CA GLU A 111 -3.24 -15.70 6.43
C GLU A 111 -4.00 -15.49 5.11
N PRO A 112 -4.01 -16.47 4.19
CA PRO A 112 -4.74 -16.39 2.93
C PRO A 112 -6.22 -16.05 3.09
N ARG A 113 -6.78 -15.32 2.11
CA ARG A 113 -8.21 -14.96 2.07
C ARG A 113 -8.77 -15.15 0.67
N VAL A 114 -9.94 -15.75 0.56
CA VAL A 114 -10.63 -15.98 -0.70
C VAL A 114 -11.79 -14.99 -0.85
N PHE A 115 -11.88 -14.38 -2.03
CA PHE A 115 -12.95 -13.48 -2.44
C PHE A 115 -13.65 -14.06 -3.67
N ASN A 116 -14.99 -13.96 -3.69
CA ASN A 116 -15.83 -14.51 -4.76
C ASN A 116 -15.55 -16.00 -5.03
N PRO A 117 -15.80 -16.89 -4.06
CA PRO A 117 -15.37 -18.30 -4.10
C PRO A 117 -15.88 -19.08 -5.31
N GLU A 118 -17.07 -18.74 -5.81
CA GLU A 118 -17.70 -19.36 -7.00
C GLU A 118 -17.26 -18.70 -8.32
N GLY A 119 -16.37 -17.71 -8.25
CA GLY A 119 -15.90 -16.95 -9.39
C GLY A 119 -14.96 -17.72 -10.32
N SER A 120 -14.79 -17.20 -11.53
CA SER A 120 -13.83 -17.68 -12.52
C SER A 120 -13.36 -16.51 -13.40
N PRO A 121 -12.08 -16.45 -13.80
CA PRO A 121 -11.00 -17.42 -13.51
C PRO A 121 -10.50 -17.37 -12.06
N ARG A 122 -9.72 -18.37 -11.64
CA ARG A 122 -9.02 -18.40 -10.34
C ARG A 122 -7.76 -17.56 -10.42
N ILE A 123 -7.66 -16.52 -9.61
CA ILE A 123 -6.50 -15.62 -9.56
C ILE A 123 -5.83 -15.74 -8.20
N CYS A 124 -4.56 -16.13 -8.19
CA CYS A 124 -3.72 -15.99 -7.00
C CYS A 124 -3.16 -14.56 -6.96
N ALA A 125 -3.44 -13.82 -5.89
CA ALA A 125 -3.00 -12.45 -5.69
C ALA A 125 -1.98 -12.39 -4.55
N ILE A 126 -0.73 -12.04 -4.85
CA ILE A 126 0.29 -11.83 -3.82
C ILE A 126 0.09 -10.44 -3.21
N ASP A 127 -0.14 -10.40 -1.90
CA ASP A 127 -0.27 -9.15 -1.14
C ASP A 127 1.09 -8.59 -0.76
N CYS A 128 1.55 -7.60 -1.52
CA CYS A 128 2.74 -6.83 -1.19
C CYS A 128 2.44 -5.50 -0.46
N GLY A 129 1.23 -5.29 0.07
CA GLY A 129 0.72 -3.98 0.53
C GLY A 129 -0.42 -3.47 -0.35
N LEU A 130 -1.30 -4.40 -0.70
CA LEU A 130 -2.36 -4.24 -1.68
C LEU A 130 -3.40 -3.21 -1.25
N LYS A 131 -3.73 -2.30 -2.17
CA LYS A 131 -4.97 -1.52 -2.14
C LYS A 131 -6.17 -2.40 -2.54
N LEU A 132 -7.20 -2.44 -1.69
CA LEU A 132 -8.39 -3.28 -1.88
C LEU A 132 -9.09 -3.10 -3.23
N ASN A 133 -9.02 -1.92 -3.85
CA ASN A 133 -9.66 -1.72 -5.15
C ASN A 133 -9.11 -2.63 -6.27
N GLN A 134 -7.90 -3.17 -6.14
CA GLN A 134 -7.39 -4.19 -7.06
C GLN A 134 -8.23 -5.47 -6.99
N ILE A 135 -8.56 -5.94 -5.78
CA ILE A 135 -9.40 -7.13 -5.55
C ILE A 135 -10.83 -6.84 -6.00
N LYS A 136 -11.38 -5.68 -5.64
CA LYS A 136 -12.71 -5.24 -6.10
C LYS A 136 -12.82 -5.28 -7.62
N CYS A 137 -11.81 -4.77 -8.34
CA CYS A 137 -11.80 -4.79 -9.80
C CYS A 137 -11.76 -6.21 -10.40
N LEU A 138 -11.00 -7.13 -9.80
CA LEU A 138 -10.90 -8.51 -10.28
C LEU A 138 -12.21 -9.26 -10.02
N VAL A 139 -12.73 -9.15 -8.80
CA VAL A 139 -13.98 -9.79 -8.36
C VAL A 139 -15.17 -9.24 -9.15
N SER A 140 -15.25 -7.93 -9.40
CA SER A 140 -16.33 -7.34 -10.20
C SER A 140 -16.35 -7.81 -11.65
N ARG A 141 -15.25 -8.42 -12.13
CA ARG A 141 -15.14 -9.04 -13.46
C ARG A 141 -15.42 -10.55 -13.42
N GLY A 142 -15.88 -11.06 -12.28
CA GLY A 142 -16.26 -12.45 -12.09
C GLY A 142 -15.17 -13.36 -11.54
N ALA A 143 -13.93 -12.88 -11.37
CA ALA A 143 -12.82 -13.72 -10.92
C ALA A 143 -12.97 -14.18 -9.46
N ARG A 144 -12.54 -15.42 -9.18
CA ARG A 144 -12.25 -15.88 -7.81
C ARG A 144 -10.84 -15.42 -7.45
N VAL A 145 -10.69 -14.66 -6.39
CA VAL A 145 -9.38 -14.13 -6.00
C VAL A 145 -8.94 -14.73 -4.68
N GLU A 146 -7.79 -15.38 -4.67
CA GLU A 146 -7.12 -15.87 -3.47
C GLU A 146 -5.95 -14.95 -3.15
N LEU A 147 -6.14 -14.09 -2.15
CA LEU A 147 -5.12 -13.19 -1.66
C LEU A 147 -4.21 -13.96 -0.71
N VAL A 148 -2.91 -13.99 -0.98
CA VAL A 148 -1.90 -14.72 -0.20
C VAL A 148 -0.82 -13.78 0.34
N PRO A 149 -0.15 -14.13 1.46
CA PRO A 149 0.99 -13.35 1.97
C PRO A 149 2.11 -13.17 0.95
N TRP A 150 2.91 -12.12 1.11
CA TRP A 150 4.00 -11.77 0.20
C TRP A 150 5.02 -12.91 -0.03
N ASN A 151 5.27 -13.73 0.99
CA ASN A 151 6.21 -14.85 0.95
C ASN A 151 5.54 -16.22 0.75
N HIS A 152 4.30 -16.25 0.27
CA HIS A 152 3.57 -17.49 0.05
C HIS A 152 4.23 -18.37 -1.02
N ALA A 153 4.29 -19.68 -0.80
CA ALA A 153 4.76 -20.63 -1.80
C ALA A 153 3.67 -20.84 -2.85
N LEU A 154 3.94 -20.49 -4.11
CA LEU A 154 2.95 -20.57 -5.18
C LEU A 154 2.82 -22.00 -5.72
N ASP A 155 1.57 -22.39 -6.00
CA ASP A 155 1.21 -23.64 -6.67
C ASP A 155 0.35 -23.35 -7.91
N GLU A 156 0.93 -23.56 -9.09
CA GLU A 156 0.32 -23.25 -10.40
C GLU A 156 -0.87 -24.15 -10.76
N GLU A 157 -1.10 -25.25 -10.05
CA GLU A 157 -2.27 -26.11 -10.25
C GLU A 157 -3.55 -25.45 -9.69
N ASN A 158 -3.38 -24.57 -8.69
CA ASN A 158 -4.49 -23.98 -7.93
C ASN A 158 -5.02 -22.66 -8.50
N PHE A 159 -4.35 -22.07 -9.49
CA PHE A 159 -4.79 -20.82 -10.11
C PHE A 159 -4.63 -20.82 -11.63
N ASP A 160 -5.42 -19.97 -12.28
CA ASP A 160 -5.43 -19.78 -13.73
C ASP A 160 -4.66 -18.52 -14.14
N GLY A 161 -4.43 -17.59 -13.21
CA GLY A 161 -3.56 -16.42 -13.40
C GLY A 161 -2.93 -15.93 -12.09
N LEU A 162 -1.77 -15.27 -12.21
CA LEU A 162 -1.04 -14.69 -11.08
C LEU A 162 -1.13 -13.16 -11.11
N PHE A 163 -1.50 -12.57 -9.98
CA PHE A 163 -1.55 -11.13 -9.76
C PHE A 163 -0.56 -10.72 -8.66
N ILE A 164 0.21 -9.66 -8.88
CA ILE A 164 1.18 -9.14 -7.91
C ILE A 164 0.83 -7.68 -7.62
N SER A 165 0.46 -7.39 -6.38
CA SER A 165 -0.09 -6.09 -6.02
C SER A 165 0.94 -4.94 -6.02
N ASN A 166 0.44 -3.72 -5.84
CA ASN A 166 1.26 -2.63 -5.35
C ASN A 166 1.83 -2.93 -3.96
N GLY A 167 2.83 -2.14 -3.55
CA GLY A 167 3.41 -2.24 -2.22
C GLY A 167 4.36 -1.10 -1.90
N PRO A 168 4.70 -0.90 -0.61
CA PRO A 168 5.71 0.06 -0.18
C PRO A 168 7.13 -0.53 -0.26
N GLY A 169 8.12 0.34 -0.14
CA GLY A 169 9.51 -0.06 0.09
C GLY A 169 10.29 -0.45 -1.16
N ASP A 170 11.44 -1.08 -0.92
CA ASP A 170 12.39 -1.47 -1.96
C ASP A 170 12.19 -2.94 -2.36
N PRO A 171 12.01 -3.26 -3.66
CA PRO A 171 11.77 -4.62 -4.11
C PRO A 171 12.94 -5.59 -3.83
N SER A 172 14.15 -5.10 -3.56
CA SER A 172 15.30 -5.94 -3.18
C SER A 172 15.09 -6.72 -1.88
N TYR A 173 14.20 -6.27 -0.99
CA TYR A 173 13.82 -7.00 0.22
C TYR A 173 12.82 -8.15 -0.03
N CYS A 174 12.31 -8.29 -1.26
CA CYS A 174 11.26 -9.25 -1.62
C CYS A 174 11.80 -10.51 -2.33
N GLN A 175 13.01 -10.96 -1.97
CA GLN A 175 13.69 -12.06 -2.67
C GLN A 175 12.86 -13.36 -2.72
N GLU A 176 12.16 -13.70 -1.64
CA GLU A 176 11.28 -14.88 -1.60
C GLU A 176 10.16 -14.78 -2.65
N THR A 177 9.50 -13.62 -2.73
CA THR A 177 8.48 -13.33 -3.76
C THR A 177 9.04 -13.45 -5.17
N ILE A 178 10.23 -12.87 -5.40
CA ILE A 178 10.91 -12.89 -6.71
C ILE A 178 11.18 -14.33 -7.14
N LEU A 179 11.65 -15.19 -6.23
CA LEU A 179 11.90 -16.61 -6.52
C LEU A 179 10.62 -17.35 -6.91
N GLN A 180 9.48 -17.06 -6.27
CA GLN A 180 8.21 -17.67 -6.63
C GLN A 180 7.72 -17.18 -8.00
N ILE A 181 7.81 -15.89 -8.28
CA ILE A 181 7.47 -15.30 -9.58
C ILE A 181 8.33 -15.92 -10.69
N GLN A 182 9.63 -16.10 -10.45
CA GLN A 182 10.55 -16.74 -11.41
C GLN A 182 10.13 -18.15 -11.80
N LYS A 183 9.63 -18.95 -10.84
CA LYS A 183 9.12 -20.32 -11.12
C LYS A 183 7.94 -20.27 -12.08
N VAL A 184 6.96 -19.40 -11.80
CA VAL A 184 5.76 -19.24 -12.63
C VAL A 184 6.11 -18.74 -14.04
N LEU A 185 7.01 -17.75 -14.14
CA LEU A 185 7.45 -17.22 -15.43
C LEU A 185 8.22 -18.27 -16.24
N LYS A 186 9.03 -19.13 -15.59
CA LYS A 186 9.77 -20.21 -16.26
C LYS A 186 8.84 -21.26 -16.86
N ASN A 187 7.74 -21.57 -16.19
CA ASN A 187 6.73 -22.49 -16.70
C ASN A 187 5.94 -21.87 -17.86
N GLY A 188 5.64 -20.57 -17.78
CA GLY A 188 5.15 -19.78 -18.92
C GLY A 188 3.73 -20.11 -19.40
N THR A 189 2.96 -20.87 -18.61
CA THR A 189 1.61 -21.32 -18.99
C THR A 189 0.49 -20.41 -18.48
N LYS A 190 0.79 -19.55 -17.49
CA LYS A 190 -0.19 -18.70 -16.80
C LYS A 190 0.04 -17.23 -17.14
N PRO A 191 -1.02 -16.43 -17.38
CA PRO A 191 -0.90 -14.98 -17.44
C PRO A 191 -0.45 -14.43 -16.08
N VAL A 192 0.47 -13.45 -16.12
CA VAL A 192 0.98 -12.78 -14.92
C VAL A 192 0.80 -11.27 -15.06
N PHE A 193 0.23 -10.62 -14.05
CA PHE A 193 -0.02 -9.18 -14.04
C PHE A 193 0.49 -8.54 -12.74
N GLY A 194 1.36 -7.54 -12.85
CA GLY A 194 1.93 -6.83 -11.71
C GLY A 194 1.67 -5.33 -11.76
N ILE A 195 1.32 -4.73 -10.62
CA ILE A 195 1.05 -3.29 -10.48
C ILE A 195 2.08 -2.63 -9.56
N CYS A 196 2.66 -1.50 -9.99
CA CYS A 196 3.61 -0.71 -9.19
C CYS A 196 4.80 -1.57 -8.69
N LEU A 197 4.86 -1.92 -7.40
CA LEU A 197 5.85 -2.86 -6.87
C LEU A 197 5.80 -4.21 -7.60
N GLY A 198 4.61 -4.73 -7.91
CA GLY A 198 4.47 -5.96 -8.69
C GLY A 198 5.10 -5.88 -10.08
N HIS A 199 5.07 -4.72 -10.74
CA HIS A 199 5.80 -4.51 -12.00
C HIS A 199 7.33 -4.59 -11.77
N GLN A 200 7.83 -3.97 -10.70
CA GLN A 200 9.25 -4.01 -10.36
C GLN A 200 9.73 -5.43 -10.03
N LEU A 201 8.93 -6.19 -9.27
CA LEU A 201 9.22 -7.59 -8.94
C LEU A 201 9.25 -8.47 -10.18
N LEU A 202 8.31 -8.27 -11.13
CA LEU A 202 8.34 -8.95 -12.43
C LEU A 202 9.60 -8.63 -13.23
N ALA A 203 9.99 -7.35 -13.29
CA ALA A 203 11.20 -6.93 -13.98
C ALA A 203 12.45 -7.58 -13.37
N ILE A 204 12.56 -7.63 -12.04
CA ILE A 204 13.69 -8.28 -11.36
C ILE A 204 13.67 -9.79 -11.59
N ALA A 205 12.49 -10.42 -11.58
CA ALA A 205 12.35 -11.85 -11.83
C ALA A 205 12.94 -12.26 -13.20
N ILE A 206 12.83 -11.40 -14.22
CA ILE A 206 13.43 -11.63 -15.55
C ILE A 206 14.86 -11.07 -15.70
N GLY A 207 15.50 -10.63 -14.61
CA GLY A 207 16.90 -10.19 -14.58
C GLY A 207 17.14 -8.69 -14.77
N CYS A 208 16.10 -7.85 -14.79
CA CYS A 208 16.28 -6.40 -14.78
C CYS A 208 16.76 -5.88 -13.41
N LYS A 209 17.26 -4.64 -13.39
CA LYS A 209 17.68 -3.95 -12.17
C LYS A 209 16.75 -2.78 -11.87
N THR A 210 16.51 -2.54 -10.59
CA THR A 210 15.81 -1.35 -10.09
C THR A 210 16.81 -0.37 -9.49
N PHE A 211 16.41 0.91 -9.41
CA PHE A 211 17.18 1.94 -8.74
C PHE A 211 16.24 2.92 -8.05
N LYS A 212 16.70 3.54 -6.95
CA LYS A 212 15.93 4.55 -6.23
C LYS A 212 15.90 5.85 -7.03
N MET A 213 14.71 6.32 -7.39
CA MET A 213 14.53 7.60 -8.05
C MET A 213 14.89 8.76 -7.11
N LYS A 214 15.26 9.91 -7.69
CA LYS A 214 15.55 11.13 -6.90
C LYS A 214 14.33 11.54 -6.05
N TYR A 215 13.15 11.48 -6.65
CA TYR A 215 11.84 11.61 -6.00
C TYR A 215 10.85 10.70 -6.75
N GLY A 216 9.77 10.28 -6.08
CA GLY A 216 8.75 9.41 -6.69
C GLY A 216 7.96 10.10 -7.82
N ASN A 217 7.20 9.31 -8.58
CA ASN A 217 6.24 9.79 -9.58
C ASN A 217 4.87 10.07 -8.96
#